data_AF-A0A972ENF0-F1
#
_entry.id   AF-A0A972ENF0-F1
#
_cell.length_a   1.000
_cell.length_b   1.000
_cell.length_c   1.000
_cell.angle_alpha   90.00
_cell.angle_beta   90.00
_cell.angle_gamma   90.00
#
_symmetry.space_group_name_H-M   'P 1'
#
loop_
_entity.id
_entity.type
_entity.pdbx_description
1 polymer ?
#
loop_
_entity_poly.entity_id
_entity_poly.type
_entity_poly.pdbx_seq_one_letter_code
_entity_poly.pdbx_strand_id
1 'polypeptide(L)'
;MILAMPYKHGNIDGFDDCKLFALYHLENNQVVKKDLVKPNLVGEELVEFLYRSQVNQLMVPLLSDDLKFELDFYQIDYISGVSGEADELIDRYLEGEFQDDE
;
A
#
# COMPACT_ATOMS: atom_id res chain seq x y z
N MET A 1 8.23 -5.83 8.05
CA MET A 1 7.88 -4.97 6.89
C MET A 1 6.42 -4.57 7.01
N ILE A 2 6.04 -3.37 6.59
CA ILE A 2 4.64 -2.93 6.54
C ILE A 2 4.28 -2.61 5.09
N LEU A 3 3.29 -3.33 4.58
CA LEU A 3 2.70 -3.10 3.27
C LEU A 3 1.34 -2.42 3.43
N ALA A 4 1.15 -1.29 2.76
CA ALA A 4 -0.11 -0.55 2.77
C ALA A 4 -0.92 -0.76 1.49
N MET A 5 -2.24 -0.77 1.63
CA MET A 5 -3.19 -0.75 0.51
C MET A 5 -4.28 0.28 0.79
N PRO A 6 -4.61 1.19 -0.14
CA PRO A 6 -5.87 1.90 -0.09
C PRO A 6 -7.00 0.88 -0.09
N TYR A 7 -7.99 1.03 0.78
CA TYR A 7 -8.92 -0.06 1.08
C TYR A 7 -10.37 0.40 1.17
N LYS A 8 -11.26 -0.35 0.52
CA LYS A 8 -12.70 -0.12 0.53
C LYS A 8 -13.48 -1.42 0.36
N HIS A 9 -14.25 -1.77 1.39
CA HIS A 9 -15.16 -2.94 1.38
C HIS A 9 -14.49 -4.24 0.91
N GLY A 10 -13.34 -4.59 1.48
CA GLY A 10 -12.59 -5.81 1.10
C GLY A 10 -11.60 -5.60 -0.04
N ASN A 11 -11.80 -4.58 -0.88
CA ASN A 11 -11.03 -4.39 -2.10
C ASN A 11 -10.00 -3.27 -1.96
N ILE A 12 -8.99 -3.32 -2.81
CA ILE A 12 -8.09 -2.20 -3.02
C ILE A 12 -8.83 -1.01 -3.66
N ASP A 13 -8.58 0.20 -3.19
CA ASP A 13 -9.22 1.44 -3.67
C ASP A 13 -8.20 2.37 -4.36
N GLY A 14 -8.66 3.51 -4.87
CA GLY A 14 -7.77 4.57 -5.36
C GLY A 14 -7.02 5.28 -4.22
N PHE A 15 -5.85 5.85 -4.52
CA PHE A 15 -5.02 6.55 -3.53
C PHE A 15 -5.57 7.93 -3.16
N ASP A 16 -5.84 8.79 -4.14
CA ASP A 16 -6.09 10.23 -3.95
C ASP A 16 -7.24 10.55 -2.98
N ASP A 17 -8.31 9.74 -3.03
CA ASP A 17 -9.52 9.89 -2.22
C ASP A 17 -9.68 8.75 -1.18
N CYS A 18 -8.58 8.05 -0.88
CA CYS A 18 -8.58 6.93 0.04
C CYS A 18 -9.04 7.35 1.44
N LYS A 19 -10.09 6.69 1.94
CA LYS A 19 -10.61 6.94 3.30
C LYS A 19 -10.05 6.00 4.36
N LEU A 20 -9.44 4.90 3.93
CA LEU A 20 -9.02 3.82 4.81
C LEU A 20 -7.86 3.07 4.17
N PHE A 21 -6.77 2.90 4.91
CA PHE A 21 -5.68 2.01 4.51
C PHE A 21 -5.79 0.69 5.26
N ALA A 22 -5.55 -0.40 4.56
CA ALA A 22 -5.18 -1.67 5.17
C ALA A 22 -3.66 -1.73 5.28
N LEU A 23 -3.15 -1.87 6.51
CA LEU A 23 -1.73 -2.01 6.80
C LEU A 23 -1.46 -3.46 7.20
N TYR A 24 -0.69 -4.16 6.39
CA TYR A 24 -0.30 -5.54 6.61
C TYR A 24 1.11 -5.56 7.18
N HIS A 25 1.22 -6.04 8.42
CA HIS A 25 2.52 -6.27 9.06
C HIS A 25 3.00 -7.67 8.69
N LEU A 26 4.15 -7.71 8.03
CA LEU A 26 4.77 -8.91 7.50
C LEU A 26 6.05 -9.22 8.28
N GLU A 27 6.14 -10.45 8.78
CA GLU A 27 7.34 -11.02 9.42
C GLU A 27 7.59 -12.41 8.84
N ASN A 28 8.84 -12.72 8.48
CA ASN A 28 9.23 -14.04 7.92
C ASN A 28 8.30 -14.53 6.78
N ASN A 29 7.94 -13.63 5.86
CA ASN A 29 7.04 -13.89 4.73
C ASN A 29 5.61 -14.34 5.14
N GLN A 30 5.11 -13.84 6.26
CA GLN A 30 3.75 -14.12 6.74
C GLN A 30 3.09 -12.85 7.29
N VAL A 31 1.77 -12.73 7.13
CA VAL A 31 0.97 -11.69 7.79
C VAL A 31 0.85 -12.02 9.27
N VAL A 32 1.43 -11.18 10.11
CA VAL A 32 1.28 -11.27 11.58
C VAL A 32 0.17 -10.36 12.10
N LYS A 33 -0.17 -9.31 11.34
CA LYS A 33 -1.21 -8.34 11.73
C LYS A 33 -1.77 -7.61 10.51
N LYS A 34 -3.05 -7.27 10.57
CA LYS A 34 -3.75 -6.36 9.66
C LYS A 34 -4.43 -5.25 10.45
N ASP A 35 -4.05 -4.00 10.21
CA ASP A 35 -4.72 -2.83 10.77
C ASP A 35 -5.51 -2.10 9.68
N LEU A 36 -6.69 -1.60 10.05
CA LEU A 36 -7.48 -0.71 9.19
C LEU A 36 -7.42 0.71 9.77
N VAL A 37 -6.73 1.61 9.07
CA VAL A 37 -6.39 2.95 9.58
C VAL A 37 -7.01 4.04 8.72
N LYS A 38 -7.70 4.99 9.35
CA LYS A 38 -8.26 6.15 8.67
C LYS A 38 -7.26 7.32 8.75
N PRO A 39 -6.69 7.77 7.62
CA PRO A 39 -5.70 8.85 7.65
C PRO A 39 -6.33 10.21 7.97
N ASN A 40 -7.61 10.43 7.61
CA ASN A 40 -8.29 11.74 7.66
C ASN A 40 -7.53 12.87 6.93
N LEU A 41 -6.79 12.51 5.88
CA LEU A 41 -5.97 13.37 5.02
C LEU A 41 -6.28 13.06 3.54
N VAL A 42 -5.73 13.81 2.59
CA VAL A 42 -5.94 13.62 1.14
C VAL A 42 -4.67 13.97 0.35
N GLY A 43 -4.52 13.41 -0.87
CA GLY A 43 -3.41 13.75 -1.78
C GLY A 43 -2.02 13.49 -1.20
N GLU A 44 -1.09 14.42 -1.40
CA GLU A 44 0.32 14.36 -0.94
C GLU A 44 0.44 14.08 0.58
N GLU A 45 -0.48 14.61 1.39
CA GLU A 45 -0.49 14.37 2.84
C GLU A 45 -0.69 12.87 3.20
N LEU A 46 -1.25 12.08 2.28
CA LEU A 46 -1.35 10.63 2.46
C LEU A 46 0.02 9.96 2.41
N VAL A 47 0.96 10.46 1.59
CA VAL A 47 2.32 9.90 1.51
C VAL A 47 3.07 10.16 2.81
N GLU A 48 2.96 11.38 3.36
CA GLU A 48 3.53 11.68 4.69
C GLU A 48 2.92 10.79 5.78
N PHE A 49 1.61 10.52 5.71
CA PHE A 49 0.96 9.58 6.63
C PHE A 49 1.55 8.16 6.52
N LEU A 50 1.80 7.66 5.31
CA LEU A 50 2.43 6.35 5.11
C LEU A 50 3.84 6.32 5.72
N TYR A 51 4.64 7.36 5.46
CA TYR A 51 5.98 7.49 6.04
C TYR A 51 5.95 7.47 7.56
N ARG A 52 5.09 8.29 8.18
CA ARG A 52 4.91 8.34 9.64
C ARG A 52 4.40 7.02 10.23
N SER A 53 3.64 6.26 9.45
CA SER A 53 3.16 4.92 9.79
C SER A 53 4.20 3.83 9.57
N GLN A 54 5.43 4.19 9.19
CA GLN A 54 6.55 3.28 8.91
C GLN A 54 6.24 2.26 7.81
N VAL A 55 5.37 2.65 6.87
CA VAL A 55 5.07 1.85 5.68
C VAL A 55 6.33 1.75 4.84
N ASN A 56 6.67 0.53 4.44
CA ASN A 56 7.82 0.25 3.58
C ASN A 56 7.41 0.17 2.12
N GLN A 57 6.23 -0.38 1.84
CA GLN A 57 5.75 -0.61 0.49
C GLN A 57 4.26 -0.28 0.37
N LEU A 58 3.86 0.35 -0.73
CA LEU A 58 2.48 0.66 -1.07
C LEU A 58 2.04 -0.19 -2.26
N MET A 59 0.98 -0.97 -2.10
CA MET A 59 0.30 -1.58 -3.24
C MET A 59 -0.94 -0.76 -3.58
N VAL A 60 -1.09 -0.39 -4.86
CA VAL A 60 -2.08 0.61 -5.29
C VAL A 60 -2.48 0.39 -6.76
N PRO A 61 -3.72 0.69 -7.19
CA PRO A 61 -4.11 0.49 -8.59
C PRO A 61 -3.40 1.43 -9.56
N LEU A 62 -3.30 2.71 -9.20
CA LEU A 62 -2.73 3.75 -10.05
C LEU A 62 -2.09 4.83 -9.18
N LEU A 63 -0.98 5.39 -9.66
CA LEU A 63 -0.32 6.57 -9.08
C LEU A 63 -0.09 7.61 -10.18
N SER A 64 -0.31 8.88 -9.84
CA SER A 64 0.18 10.01 -10.62
C SER A 64 1.71 10.11 -10.52
N ASP A 65 2.34 10.79 -11.47
CA ASP A 65 3.81 10.96 -11.45
C ASP A 65 4.28 11.82 -10.26
N ASP A 66 3.46 12.77 -9.82
CA ASP A 66 3.74 13.59 -8.63
C ASP A 66 3.79 12.72 -7.36
N LEU A 67 2.85 11.79 -7.20
CA LEU A 67 2.83 10.87 -6.05
C LEU A 67 4.00 9.88 -6.08
N LYS A 68 4.39 9.38 -7.27
CA LYS A 68 5.58 8.52 -7.39
C LYS A 68 6.83 9.25 -6.93
N PHE A 69 7.01 10.51 -7.35
CA PHE A 69 8.14 11.33 -6.93
C PHE A 69 8.18 11.50 -5.40
N GLU A 70 7.03 11.70 -4.77
CA GLU A 70 6.95 11.84 -3.32
C GLU A 70 7.21 10.52 -2.57
N LEU A 71 6.68 9.40 -3.07
CA LEU A 71 6.99 8.06 -2.54
C LEU A 71 8.48 7.76 -2.60
N ASP A 72 9.13 8.06 -3.73
CA ASP A 72 10.57 7.90 -3.92
C ASP A 72 11.36 8.79 -2.94
N PHE A 73 10.91 10.03 -2.71
CA PHE A 73 11.53 10.94 -1.73
C PHE A 73 11.49 10.37 -0.31
N TYR A 74 10.37 9.76 0.09
CA TYR A 74 10.23 9.11 1.39
C TYR A 74 10.79 7.67 1.45
N GLN A 75 11.35 7.17 0.33
CA GLN A 75 11.87 5.80 0.20
C GLN A 75 10.81 4.74 0.50
N ILE A 76 9.59 4.96 0.01
CA ILE A 76 8.48 4.01 0.07
C ILE A 76 8.36 3.34 -1.29
N ASP A 77 8.66 2.05 -1.35
CA ASP A 77 8.51 1.26 -2.58
C ASP A 77 7.03 1.16 -2.95
N TYR A 78 6.72 0.91 -4.23
CA TYR A 78 5.34 0.73 -4.64
C TYR A 78 5.14 -0.34 -5.70
N ILE A 79 3.96 -0.95 -5.68
CA ILE A 79 3.46 -1.87 -6.69
C ILE A 79 2.19 -1.24 -7.25
N SER A 80 2.23 -0.90 -8.54
CA SER A 80 1.11 -0.26 -9.25
C SER A 80 0.47 -1.21 -10.27
N GLY A 81 -0.74 -0.88 -10.76
CA GLY A 81 -1.43 -1.69 -11.78
C GLY A 81 -2.17 -2.90 -11.22
N VAL A 82 -2.42 -2.95 -9.91
CA VAL A 82 -3.16 -4.03 -9.26
C VAL A 82 -4.63 -3.70 -9.07
N SER A 83 -5.48 -4.71 -8.96
CA SER A 83 -6.90 -4.54 -8.61
C SER A 83 -7.46 -5.83 -8.00
N GLY A 84 -8.55 -5.71 -7.25
CA GLY A 84 -9.23 -6.86 -6.63
C GLY A 84 -9.27 -6.82 -5.10
N GLU A 85 -9.46 -7.99 -4.51
CA GLU A 85 -9.55 -8.15 -3.06
C GLU A 85 -8.18 -7.95 -2.40
N ALA A 86 -8.14 -7.17 -1.33
CA ALA A 86 -6.88 -6.80 -0.68
C ALA A 86 -6.18 -8.02 -0.05
N ASP A 87 -6.94 -8.95 0.53
CA ASP A 87 -6.36 -10.15 1.14
C ASP A 87 -5.81 -11.11 0.09
N GLU A 88 -6.51 -11.30 -1.04
CA GLU A 88 -5.99 -12.08 -2.17
C GLU A 88 -4.71 -11.48 -2.77
N LEU A 89 -4.62 -10.15 -2.85
CA LEU A 89 -3.42 -9.46 -3.34
C LEU A 89 -2.22 -9.65 -2.40
N ILE A 90 -2.44 -9.72 -1.09
CA ILE A 90 -1.39 -10.05 -0.13
C ILE A 90 -0.91 -11.48 -0.29
N ASP A 91 -1.82 -12.44 -0.46
CA ASP A 91 -1.44 -13.83 -0.65
C ASP A 91 -0.56 -13.99 -1.90
N ARG A 92 -0.97 -13.38 -3.02
CA ARG A 92 -0.20 -13.35 -4.27
C ARG A 92 1.16 -12.65 -4.12
N TYR A 93 1.23 -11.61 -3.29
CA TYR A 93 2.48 -10.94 -2.96
C TYR A 93 3.44 -11.87 -2.21
N LEU A 94 2.95 -12.61 -1.21
CA LEU A 94 3.76 -13.55 -0.44
C LEU A 94 4.20 -14.77 -1.26
N GLU A 95 3.45 -15.10 -2.31
CA GLU A 95 3.79 -16.09 -3.33
C GLU A 95 4.84 -15.58 -4.34
N GLY A 96 5.17 -14.29 -4.31
CA GLY A 96 6.20 -13.68 -5.15
C GLY A 96 5.71 -13.19 -6.51
N GLU A 97 4.41 -13.13 -6.76
CA GLU A 97 3.86 -12.73 -8.08
C GLU A 97 4.16 -11.28 -8.49
N PHE A 98 4.52 -10.42 -7.54
CA PHE A 98 4.82 -9.00 -7.77
C PHE A 98 6.30 -8.66 -7.56
N GLN A 99 7.17 -9.67 -7.44
CA GLN A 99 8.61 -9.44 -7.47
C GLN A 99 9.02 -9.38 -8.94
N ASP A 100 9.53 -8.23 -9.40
CA ASP A 100 10.08 -8.12 -10.75
C ASP A 100 11.26 -9.10 -10.89
N ASP A 101 11.21 -9.95 -11.93
CA ASP A 101 12.34 -10.75 -12.42
C ASP A 101 13.40 -9.78 -12.99
N GLU A 102 14.29 -9.23 -12.15
CA GLU A 102 15.56 -8.62 -12.60
C GLU A 102 16.79 -9.39 -12.11
#